data_AF-A0A2V3IBU0-F1
#
_entry.id   AF-A0A2V3IBU0-F1
#
_cell.length_a   1.000
_cell.length_b   1.000
_cell.length_c   1.000
_cell.angle_alpha   90.00
_cell.angle_beta   90.00
_cell.angle_gamma   90.00
#
_symmetry.space_group_name_H-M   'P 1'
#
loop_
_entity.id
_entity.type
_entity.pdbx_description
1 polymer ?
#
loop_
_entity_poly.entity_id
_entity_poly.type
_entity_poly.pdbx_seq_one_letter_code
_entity_poly.pdbx_strand_id
1 'polypeptide(L)'
;MQKQYSKSRSWCTPVSKGRTPEGKTVLNVTLFSCNNTSRVVPSVQLDANNSKFGFEDIYHVSNVIGEVFDCRSVEEAKLRYQNTIRTASEAVEARGCLAHVCFALDTSGSVTKQQFSKGRDFILDITAILGNDRRTKFAAGQYGRRTYKIASMTGDVATFNTEVGFSPYRHDSQTSVGSGIVFCHSQLRRARKNAADANIVNKMVVIGDGRNTFDPIRRANNFRRKVGGEISTVSIGYPGKEGERILSEVAGETGGVFTVDDYDELSEKVEDLVVEICGISLDL
;
A
#
# COMPACT_ATOMS: atom_id res chain seq x y z
N MET A 1 35.44 -15.99 -25.34
CA MET A 1 34.51 -17.15 -25.34
C MET A 1 33.59 -17.05 -24.12
N GLN A 2 32.39 -17.63 -24.18
CA GLN A 2 31.38 -17.55 -23.12
C GLN A 2 31.53 -18.67 -22.06
N LYS A 3 30.99 -18.42 -20.86
CA LYS A 3 30.33 -19.37 -19.93
C LYS A 3 29.67 -18.53 -18.82
N GLN A 4 28.57 -17.82 -19.12
CA GLN A 4 27.19 -18.32 -19.04
C GLN A 4 26.72 -18.46 -17.58
N TYR A 5 25.97 -17.46 -17.10
CA TYR A 5 25.38 -17.43 -15.75
C TYR A 5 24.29 -18.50 -15.60
N SER A 6 24.27 -19.19 -14.45
CA SER A 6 23.22 -20.15 -14.11
C SER A 6 22.00 -19.45 -13.52
N LYS A 7 20.81 -19.83 -13.99
CA LYS A 7 19.53 -19.15 -13.71
C LYS A 7 19.22 -19.06 -12.21
N SER A 8 18.81 -17.89 -11.76
CA SER A 8 18.10 -17.70 -10.49
C SER A 8 16.79 -18.48 -10.46
N ARG A 9 16.46 -19.11 -9.34
CA ARG A 9 15.12 -19.67 -9.09
C ARG A 9 14.36 -18.79 -8.09
N SER A 10 13.27 -18.19 -8.57
CA SER A 10 12.27 -17.54 -7.74
C SER A 10 11.54 -18.56 -6.88
N TRP A 11 11.23 -18.21 -5.63
CA TRP A 11 10.28 -18.91 -4.77
C TRP A 11 9.25 -17.89 -4.28
N CYS A 12 7.99 -18.30 -4.17
CA CYS A 12 6.91 -17.51 -3.58
C CYS A 12 6.24 -18.34 -2.48
N THR A 13 5.83 -17.67 -1.40
CA THR A 13 5.32 -18.34 -0.18
C THR A 13 4.17 -17.56 0.44
N PRO A 14 2.91 -18.02 0.30
CA PRO A 14 1.88 -17.67 1.27
C PRO A 14 2.17 -18.40 2.59
N VAL A 15 1.94 -17.73 3.72
CA VAL A 15 2.14 -18.27 5.06
C VAL A 15 0.86 -18.08 5.87
N SER A 16 0.27 -19.18 6.35
CA SER A 16 -0.92 -19.14 7.22
C SER A 16 -0.63 -19.72 8.60
N LYS A 17 -1.41 -19.29 9.60
CA LYS A 17 -1.30 -19.77 10.99
C LYS A 17 -2.45 -20.70 11.34
N GLY A 18 -2.13 -21.92 11.78
CA GLY A 18 -3.08 -22.89 12.32
C GLY A 18 -2.85 -23.15 13.81
N ARG A 19 -3.64 -24.08 14.36
CA ARG A 19 -3.36 -24.74 15.64
C ARG A 19 -3.45 -26.25 15.52
N THR A 20 -2.66 -26.97 16.30
CA THR A 20 -2.78 -28.43 16.47
C THR A 20 -3.93 -28.77 17.43
N PRO A 21 -4.40 -30.03 17.47
CA PRO A 21 -5.41 -30.48 18.43
C PRO A 21 -5.02 -30.27 19.90
N GLU A 22 -3.72 -30.30 20.23
CA GLU A 22 -3.18 -30.01 21.57
C GLU A 22 -3.00 -28.50 21.83
N GLY A 23 -3.45 -27.63 20.92
CA GLY A 23 -3.51 -26.18 21.09
C GLY A 23 -2.24 -25.40 20.73
N LYS A 24 -1.16 -26.06 20.28
CA LYS A 24 0.04 -25.37 19.80
C LYS A 24 -0.27 -24.54 18.55
N THR A 25 0.36 -23.39 18.39
CA THR A 25 0.28 -22.60 17.15
C THR A 25 1.31 -23.11 16.16
N VAL A 26 0.90 -23.30 14.90
CA VAL A 26 1.78 -23.77 13.81
C VAL A 26 1.75 -22.83 12.62
N LEU A 27 2.87 -22.75 11.90
CA LEU A 27 2.99 -22.08 10.61
C LEU A 27 2.88 -23.11 9.49
N ASN A 28 1.95 -22.88 8.57
CA ASN A 28 1.85 -23.60 7.30
C ASN A 28 2.53 -22.75 6.22
N VAL A 29 3.54 -23.30 5.55
CA VAL A 29 4.35 -22.60 4.54
C VAL A 29 4.30 -23.39 3.24
N THR A 30 3.72 -22.83 2.18
CA THR A 30 3.63 -23.50 0.87
C THR A 30 4.84 -23.14 0.01
N LEU A 31 5.59 -24.14 -0.46
CA LEU A 31 6.79 -23.98 -1.29
C LEU A 31 6.55 -24.46 -2.73
N PHE A 32 6.66 -23.56 -3.70
CA PHE A 32 6.46 -23.87 -5.13
C PHE A 32 7.80 -24.02 -5.87
N SER A 33 8.10 -25.24 -6.35
CA SER A 33 9.33 -25.52 -7.10
C SER A 33 9.15 -25.24 -8.59
N CYS A 34 9.66 -24.10 -9.05
CA CYS A 34 9.56 -23.68 -10.45
C CYS A 34 10.48 -24.47 -11.39
N ASN A 35 9.97 -25.60 -11.90
CA ASN A 35 10.53 -26.31 -13.05
C ASN A 35 9.41 -27.05 -13.81
N ASN A 36 9.56 -27.28 -15.12
CA ASN A 36 8.47 -27.56 -16.06
C ASN A 36 7.93 -29.02 -16.03
N THR A 37 7.63 -29.57 -14.86
CA THR A 37 7.07 -30.92 -14.65
C THR A 37 6.16 -30.98 -13.41
N SER A 38 4.88 -31.22 -13.59
CA SER A 38 3.86 -31.22 -12.53
C SER A 38 4.04 -32.34 -11.48
N ARG A 39 4.25 -32.00 -10.20
CA ARG A 39 4.09 -32.91 -9.05
C ARG A 39 3.58 -32.17 -7.80
N VAL A 40 2.82 -32.89 -6.98
CA VAL A 40 1.99 -32.43 -5.82
C VAL A 40 2.28 -33.31 -4.60
N VAL A 41 1.98 -32.82 -3.38
CA VAL A 41 1.89 -33.57 -2.10
C VAL A 41 1.09 -32.74 -1.02
N PRO A 42 0.72 -33.21 0.21
CA PRO A 42 -0.22 -32.46 1.10
C PRO A 42 0.15 -32.20 2.61
N SER A 43 0.33 -30.92 3.01
CA SER A 43 0.63 -30.34 4.35
C SER A 43 1.99 -30.63 5.09
N VAL A 44 2.73 -29.58 5.53
CA VAL A 44 3.79 -29.63 6.58
C VAL A 44 3.54 -28.55 7.65
N GLN A 45 3.85 -28.88 8.91
CA GLN A 45 3.65 -28.02 10.09
C GLN A 45 4.98 -27.68 10.79
N LEU A 46 5.06 -26.46 11.33
CA LEU A 46 6.23 -25.94 12.06
C LEU A 46 5.80 -25.32 13.40
N ASP A 47 6.41 -25.74 14.51
CA ASP A 47 6.07 -25.30 15.89
C ASP A 47 6.50 -23.83 16.11
N ALA A 48 5.54 -22.93 16.30
CA ALA A 48 5.75 -21.48 16.22
C ALA A 48 6.48 -20.84 17.43
N ASN A 49 7.05 -21.66 18.33
CA ASN A 49 7.72 -21.20 19.55
C ASN A 49 9.20 -20.83 19.37
N ASN A 50 9.83 -21.19 18.25
CA ASN A 50 11.25 -20.85 18.01
C ASN A 50 11.37 -19.52 17.25
N SER A 51 11.99 -18.51 17.87
CA SER A 51 11.87 -17.09 17.48
C SER A 51 12.82 -16.62 16.37
N LYS A 52 13.45 -17.55 15.65
CA LYS A 52 14.27 -17.27 14.46
C LYS A 52 13.77 -18.13 13.30
N PHE A 53 13.20 -17.48 12.30
CA PHE A 53 12.96 -18.04 10.97
C PHE A 53 13.70 -17.17 9.96
N GLY A 54 14.68 -17.76 9.27
CA GLY A 54 15.51 -17.10 8.27
C GLY A 54 15.19 -17.58 6.85
N PHE A 55 15.82 -16.95 5.86
CA PHE A 55 15.70 -17.37 4.45
C PHE A 55 16.32 -18.75 4.16
N GLU A 56 17.16 -19.29 5.05
CA GLU A 56 17.90 -20.54 4.84
C GLU A 56 17.10 -21.80 5.24
N ASP A 57 16.15 -21.68 6.19
CA ASP A 57 15.38 -22.81 6.75
C ASP A 57 14.44 -23.49 5.74
N ILE A 58 14.23 -22.87 4.58
CA ILE A 58 13.31 -23.28 3.52
C ILE A 58 13.68 -24.62 2.86
N TYR A 59 14.96 -25.02 2.86
CA TYR A 59 15.45 -26.14 2.04
C TYR A 59 14.96 -27.54 2.45
N HIS A 60 14.56 -27.75 3.71
CA HIS A 60 14.23 -29.09 4.21
C HIS A 60 12.76 -29.53 4.02
N VAL A 61 11.91 -28.65 3.46
CA VAL A 61 10.43 -28.80 3.51
C VAL A 61 9.85 -29.22 2.14
N SER A 62 10.56 -30.08 1.40
CA SER A 62 10.16 -30.55 0.04
C SER A 62 9.49 -31.93 0.00
N ASN A 63 9.02 -32.40 1.16
CA ASN A 63 7.79 -33.17 1.30
C ASN A 63 7.03 -32.47 2.43
N VAL A 64 5.78 -32.07 2.28
CA VAL A 64 4.78 -32.71 1.43
C VAL A 64 3.65 -31.67 1.16
N ILE A 65 3.70 -30.82 0.11
CA ILE A 65 2.73 -29.71 -0.20
C ILE A 65 2.70 -29.46 -1.74
N GLY A 66 1.66 -28.98 -2.47
CA GLY A 66 0.26 -28.60 -2.19
C GLY A 66 -0.56 -28.43 -3.50
N GLU A 67 -1.46 -27.43 -3.59
CA GLU A 67 -2.12 -26.96 -4.84
C GLU A 67 -1.10 -26.54 -5.92
N VAL A 68 -1.54 -26.29 -7.17
CA VAL A 68 -0.63 -25.92 -8.28
C VAL A 68 -0.95 -24.53 -8.83
N PHE A 69 -0.17 -23.53 -8.40
CA PHE A 69 -0.03 -22.26 -9.10
C PHE A 69 1.05 -22.43 -10.19
N ASP A 70 0.78 -21.98 -11.42
CA ASP A 70 1.80 -21.99 -12.48
C ASP A 70 2.83 -20.90 -12.20
N CYS A 71 4.11 -21.27 -12.05
CA CYS A 71 5.19 -20.30 -11.89
C CYS A 71 5.27 -19.29 -13.06
N ARG A 72 4.75 -19.64 -14.24
CA ARG A 72 4.66 -18.69 -15.37
C ARG A 72 3.73 -17.53 -15.05
N SER A 73 2.55 -17.75 -14.48
CA SER A 73 1.64 -16.65 -14.14
C SER A 73 2.20 -15.77 -13.02
N VAL A 74 2.99 -16.34 -12.10
CA VAL A 74 3.69 -15.60 -11.05
C VAL A 74 4.85 -14.76 -11.60
N GLU A 75 5.65 -15.31 -12.52
CA GLU A 75 6.72 -14.56 -13.20
C GLU A 75 6.15 -13.49 -14.15
N GLU A 76 5.06 -13.78 -14.86
CA GLU A 76 4.31 -12.78 -15.63
C GLU A 76 3.72 -11.69 -14.77
N ALA A 77 3.08 -12.01 -13.64
CA ALA A 77 2.52 -10.99 -12.72
C ALA A 77 3.62 -10.05 -12.21
N LYS A 78 4.79 -10.61 -11.84
CA LYS A 78 5.97 -9.82 -11.46
C LYS A 78 6.46 -8.94 -12.61
N LEU A 79 6.54 -9.45 -13.84
CA LEU A 79 6.98 -8.69 -15.02
C LEU A 79 5.97 -7.60 -15.43
N ARG A 80 4.66 -7.83 -15.27
CA ARG A 80 3.61 -6.82 -15.45
C ARG A 80 3.79 -5.70 -14.43
N TYR A 81 3.88 -6.05 -13.13
CA TYR A 81 4.11 -5.08 -12.06
C TYR A 81 5.37 -4.23 -12.28
N GLN A 82 6.49 -4.87 -12.62
CA GLN A 82 7.75 -4.16 -12.91
C GLN A 82 7.63 -3.22 -14.13
N ASN A 83 6.82 -3.57 -15.14
CA ASN A 83 6.55 -2.69 -16.28
C ASN A 83 5.60 -1.53 -15.94
N THR A 84 4.59 -1.73 -15.11
CA THR A 84 3.73 -0.67 -14.56
C THR A 84 4.57 0.37 -13.82
N ILE A 85 5.38 -0.06 -12.83
CA ILE A 85 6.25 0.87 -12.06
C ILE A 85 7.21 1.63 -12.99
N ARG A 86 7.83 0.93 -13.97
CA ARG A 86 8.73 1.55 -14.95
C ARG A 86 8.02 2.58 -15.82
N THR A 87 6.89 2.23 -16.42
CA THR A 87 6.17 3.10 -17.39
C THR A 87 5.57 4.32 -16.69
N ALA A 88 5.03 4.15 -15.49
CA ALA A 88 4.57 5.26 -14.66
C ALA A 88 5.72 6.20 -14.25
N SER A 89 6.91 5.66 -13.96
CA SER A 89 8.12 6.48 -13.66
C SER A 89 8.59 7.26 -14.89
N GLU A 90 8.67 6.62 -16.06
CA GLU A 90 9.02 7.26 -17.33
C GLU A 90 8.03 8.40 -17.69
N ALA A 91 6.73 8.19 -17.47
CA ALA A 91 5.72 9.22 -17.69
C ALA A 91 5.82 10.39 -16.69
N VAL A 92 6.08 10.11 -15.40
CA VAL A 92 6.29 11.15 -14.36
C VAL A 92 7.59 11.92 -14.59
N GLU A 93 8.65 11.30 -15.09
CA GLU A 93 9.89 11.99 -15.47
C GLU A 93 9.72 12.86 -16.71
N ALA A 94 8.97 12.39 -17.72
CA ALA A 94 8.72 13.13 -18.96
C ALA A 94 7.74 14.31 -18.77
N ARG A 95 6.74 14.17 -17.89
CA ARG A 95 5.63 15.14 -17.72
C ARG A 95 5.76 15.99 -16.44
N GLY A 96 6.48 15.49 -15.44
CA GLY A 96 6.57 16.07 -14.10
C GLY A 96 5.36 15.76 -13.22
N CYS A 97 5.50 15.97 -11.91
CA CYS A 97 4.41 15.86 -10.93
C CYS A 97 4.45 16.99 -9.90
N LEU A 98 3.56 17.98 -10.05
CA LEU A 98 3.48 19.15 -9.18
C LEU A 98 2.52 18.91 -8.00
N ALA A 99 2.85 17.96 -7.12
CA ALA A 99 1.96 17.56 -6.01
C ALA A 99 2.61 17.70 -4.60
N HIS A 100 1.90 18.30 -3.66
CA HIS A 100 2.07 18.00 -2.24
C HIS A 100 1.06 16.91 -1.88
N VAL A 101 1.54 15.74 -1.47
CA VAL A 101 0.73 14.55 -1.19
C VAL A 101 0.74 14.27 0.31
N CYS A 102 -0.41 13.90 0.87
CA CYS A 102 -0.47 13.37 2.23
C CYS A 102 -1.34 12.11 2.32
N PHE A 103 -0.73 11.02 2.79
CA PHE A 103 -1.37 9.72 2.98
C PHE A 103 -1.96 9.61 4.40
N ALA A 104 -3.22 9.21 4.47
CA ALA A 104 -3.93 8.83 5.68
C ALA A 104 -4.24 7.33 5.60
N LEU A 105 -3.48 6.50 6.32
CA LEU A 105 -3.58 5.03 6.28
C LEU A 105 -4.35 4.49 7.50
N ASP A 106 -5.32 3.61 7.29
CA ASP A 106 -6.07 3.00 8.37
C ASP A 106 -5.19 2.04 9.22
N THR A 107 -5.27 2.14 10.54
CA THR A 107 -4.64 1.21 11.50
C THR A 107 -5.61 0.76 12.61
N SER A 108 -6.91 0.86 12.34
CA SER A 108 -7.97 0.46 13.25
C SER A 108 -8.13 -1.06 13.39
N GLY A 109 -8.93 -1.51 14.34
CA GLY A 109 -9.09 -2.92 14.71
C GLY A 109 -9.75 -3.83 13.66
N SER A 110 -10.28 -3.30 12.56
CA SER A 110 -10.68 -4.10 11.39
C SER A 110 -9.50 -4.42 10.46
N VAL A 111 -8.43 -3.62 10.51
CA VAL A 111 -7.23 -3.78 9.69
C VAL A 111 -6.23 -4.67 10.44
N THR A 112 -5.88 -5.83 9.88
CA THR A 112 -4.84 -6.69 10.47
C THR A 112 -3.42 -6.09 10.31
N LYS A 113 -2.44 -6.58 11.09
CA LYS A 113 -1.03 -6.19 10.92
C LYS A 113 -0.51 -6.42 9.49
N GLN A 114 -0.96 -7.50 8.83
CA GLN A 114 -0.55 -7.81 7.45
C GLN A 114 -1.18 -6.84 6.45
N GLN A 115 -2.47 -6.53 6.58
CA GLN A 115 -3.16 -5.52 5.77
C GLN A 115 -2.54 -4.13 5.96
N PHE A 116 -2.23 -3.73 7.20
CA PHE A 116 -1.48 -2.49 7.45
C PHE A 116 -0.10 -2.48 6.76
N SER A 117 0.62 -3.62 6.75
CA SER A 117 1.88 -3.74 6.00
C SER A 117 1.66 -3.55 4.50
N LYS A 118 0.71 -4.26 3.87
CA LYS A 118 0.35 -4.06 2.46
C LYS A 118 0.01 -2.59 2.14
N GLY A 119 -0.82 -1.94 2.97
CA GLY A 119 -1.21 -0.54 2.79
C GLY A 119 -0.10 0.49 3.03
N ARG A 120 0.93 0.12 3.82
CA ARG A 120 2.19 0.88 3.95
C ARG A 120 3.08 0.66 2.73
N ASP A 121 3.18 -0.56 2.25
CA ASP A 121 4.06 -0.94 1.13
C ASP A 121 3.55 -0.30 -0.17
N PHE A 122 2.23 -0.31 -0.41
CA PHE A 122 1.54 0.46 -1.45
C PHE A 122 1.89 1.97 -1.45
N ILE A 123 2.07 2.60 -0.28
CA ILE A 123 2.54 3.99 -0.20
C ILE A 123 3.99 4.12 -0.70
N LEU A 124 4.85 3.17 -0.38
CA LEU A 124 6.25 3.13 -0.84
C LEU A 124 6.35 2.90 -2.35
N ASP A 125 5.48 2.07 -2.92
CA ASP A 125 5.41 1.83 -4.37
C ASP A 125 5.03 3.11 -5.13
N ILE A 126 4.03 3.87 -4.63
CA ILE A 126 3.66 5.18 -5.18
C ILE A 126 4.81 6.18 -5.03
N THR A 127 5.45 6.28 -3.87
CA THR A 127 6.55 7.26 -3.68
C THR A 127 7.87 6.84 -4.31
N ALA A 128 8.04 5.58 -4.70
CA ALA A 128 9.15 5.17 -5.58
C ALA A 128 9.02 5.74 -7.00
N ILE A 129 7.79 5.90 -7.50
CA ILE A 129 7.49 6.55 -8.78
C ILE A 129 7.54 8.08 -8.63
N LEU A 130 6.73 8.62 -7.70
CA LEU A 130 6.55 10.06 -7.54
C LEU A 130 7.77 10.77 -6.95
N GLY A 131 8.69 10.04 -6.32
CA GLY A 131 9.88 10.58 -5.67
C GLY A 131 10.92 11.18 -6.62
N ASN A 132 10.84 10.88 -7.92
CA ASN A 132 11.81 11.36 -8.91
C ASN A 132 11.64 12.86 -9.22
N ASP A 133 10.44 13.42 -9.05
CA ASP A 133 10.23 14.87 -9.14
C ASP A 133 10.49 15.57 -7.81
N ARG A 134 11.60 16.32 -7.75
CA ARG A 134 12.05 17.09 -6.56
C ARG A 134 11.07 18.18 -6.09
N ARG A 135 10.04 18.49 -6.88
CA ARG A 135 8.99 19.45 -6.52
C ARG A 135 7.93 18.79 -5.63
N THR A 136 7.70 17.50 -5.84
CA THR A 136 6.78 16.66 -5.05
C THR A 136 7.22 16.61 -3.58
N LYS A 137 6.25 16.54 -2.66
CA LYS A 137 6.51 16.37 -1.21
C LYS A 137 5.48 15.45 -0.59
N PHE A 138 5.90 14.68 0.40
CA PHE A 138 5.09 13.62 1.00
C PHE A 138 4.97 13.81 2.52
N ALA A 139 3.77 13.51 3.05
CA ALA A 139 3.53 13.33 4.48
C ALA A 139 2.67 12.07 4.70
N ALA A 140 2.78 11.45 5.88
CA ALA A 140 2.03 10.24 6.19
C ALA A 140 1.57 10.21 7.64
N GLY A 141 0.34 9.77 7.86
CA GLY A 141 -0.21 9.52 9.19
C GLY A 141 -1.13 8.31 9.16
N GLN A 142 -1.06 7.49 10.20
CA GLN A 142 -1.98 6.36 10.38
C GLN A 142 -3.14 6.77 11.29
N TYR A 143 -4.38 6.41 10.96
CA TYR A 143 -5.58 6.80 11.71
C TYR A 143 -6.29 5.61 12.39
N GLY A 144 -6.86 5.90 13.56
CA GLY A 144 -7.61 4.97 14.41
C GLY A 144 -8.60 5.77 15.25
N ARG A 145 -8.71 5.54 16.57
CA ARG A 145 -9.35 6.48 17.50
C ARG A 145 -8.69 7.88 17.46
N ARG A 146 -7.40 7.92 17.14
CA ARG A 146 -6.60 9.13 16.92
C ARG A 146 -5.64 8.93 15.75
N THR A 147 -5.08 10.02 15.24
CA THR A 147 -3.98 9.97 14.28
C THR A 147 -2.64 9.81 14.98
N TYR A 148 -1.76 8.98 14.42
CA TYR A 148 -0.35 8.89 14.75
C TYR A 148 0.45 9.40 13.54
N LYS A 149 1.39 10.33 13.76
CA LYS A 149 2.32 10.75 12.71
C LYS A 149 3.19 9.55 12.31
N ILE A 150 3.24 9.27 11.02
CA ILE A 150 4.32 8.49 10.43
C ILE A 150 5.39 9.51 10.03
N ALA A 151 5.16 10.22 8.92
CA ALA A 151 6.10 11.19 8.38
C ALA A 151 5.59 12.64 8.42
N SER A 152 6.52 13.58 8.53
CA SER A 152 6.26 15.02 8.35
C SER A 152 6.33 15.38 6.87
N MET A 153 5.65 16.46 6.43
CA MET A 153 5.76 16.93 5.05
C MET A 153 7.21 17.24 4.67
N THR A 154 7.79 16.46 3.75
CA THR A 154 9.18 16.55 3.30
C THR A 154 9.31 16.31 1.80
N GLY A 155 10.34 16.90 1.18
CA GLY A 155 10.80 16.56 -0.18
C GLY A 155 11.94 15.53 -0.20
N ASP A 156 12.44 15.13 0.97
CA ASP A 156 13.37 14.01 1.09
C ASP A 156 12.57 12.69 1.10
N VAL A 157 12.43 12.11 -0.10
CA VAL A 157 11.71 10.85 -0.29
C VAL A 157 12.42 9.65 0.36
N ALA A 158 13.75 9.69 0.54
CA ALA A 158 14.48 8.62 1.20
C ALA A 158 14.19 8.59 2.71
N THR A 159 14.19 9.75 3.37
CA THR A 159 13.73 9.88 4.76
C THR A 159 12.24 9.54 4.89
N PHE A 160 11.38 10.00 3.96
CA PHE A 160 9.95 9.67 3.97
C PHE A 160 9.72 8.15 3.87
N ASN A 161 10.33 7.48 2.89
CA ASN A 161 10.22 6.03 2.70
C ASN A 161 10.78 5.26 3.90
N THR A 162 11.77 5.81 4.60
CA THR A 162 12.30 5.25 5.86
C THR A 162 11.29 5.40 7.01
N GLU A 163 10.72 6.60 7.23
CA GLU A 163 9.67 6.82 8.25
C GLU A 163 8.43 5.94 7.98
N VAL A 164 8.05 5.76 6.71
CA VAL A 164 6.93 4.89 6.29
C VAL A 164 7.26 3.41 6.48
N GLY A 165 8.37 2.91 5.93
CA GLY A 165 8.75 1.49 5.98
C GLY A 165 8.86 0.93 7.41
N PHE A 166 9.46 1.70 8.32
CA PHE A 166 9.57 1.34 9.74
C PHE A 166 8.36 1.73 10.60
N SER A 167 7.27 2.23 10.00
CA SER A 167 6.07 2.61 10.77
C SER A 167 5.41 1.40 11.45
N PRO A 168 5.13 1.47 12.77
CA PRO A 168 4.51 0.35 13.48
C PRO A 168 2.99 0.38 13.34
N TYR A 169 2.41 -0.78 13.01
CA TYR A 169 0.98 -1.04 13.17
C TYR A 169 0.52 -0.80 14.62
N ARG A 170 -0.62 -0.12 14.81
CA ARG A 170 -1.09 0.34 16.14
C ARG A 170 -2.23 -0.47 16.74
N HIS A 171 -2.98 -1.25 15.94
CA HIS A 171 -4.19 -1.97 16.38
C HIS A 171 -5.14 -1.07 17.21
N ASP A 172 -5.50 0.10 16.68
CA ASP A 172 -6.29 1.07 17.44
C ASP A 172 -7.78 0.64 17.46
N SER A 173 -8.44 0.71 18.62
CA SER A 173 -9.74 0.03 18.83
C SER A 173 -10.94 0.67 18.12
N GLN A 174 -10.74 1.76 17.38
CA GLN A 174 -11.79 2.49 16.65
C GLN A 174 -11.25 3.00 15.32
N THR A 175 -12.14 3.28 14.37
CA THR A 175 -11.82 3.85 13.06
C THR A 175 -12.26 5.32 13.00
N SER A 176 -11.40 6.19 12.47
CA SER A 176 -11.70 7.63 12.38
C SER A 176 -11.00 8.28 11.19
N VAL A 177 -11.56 8.08 9.99
CA VAL A 177 -11.17 8.77 8.75
C VAL A 177 -11.03 10.28 8.96
N GLY A 178 -11.96 10.89 9.73
CA GLY A 178 -11.94 12.32 10.05
C GLY A 178 -10.67 12.78 10.79
N SER A 179 -10.02 11.91 11.56
CA SER A 179 -8.74 12.20 12.22
C SER A 179 -7.55 12.16 11.23
N GLY A 180 -7.59 11.26 10.25
CA GLY A 180 -6.63 11.24 9.14
C GLY A 180 -6.70 12.51 8.30
N ILE A 181 -7.93 12.93 7.93
CA ILE A 181 -8.15 14.17 7.17
C ILE A 181 -7.67 15.40 7.94
N VAL A 182 -7.88 15.48 9.26
CA VAL A 182 -7.39 16.60 10.09
C VAL A 182 -5.86 16.66 10.13
N PHE A 183 -5.17 15.52 10.20
CA PHE A 183 -3.71 15.47 10.11
C PHE A 183 -3.22 15.94 8.73
N CYS A 184 -3.75 15.38 7.64
CA CYS A 184 -3.29 15.73 6.30
C CYS A 184 -3.62 17.17 5.90
N HIS A 185 -4.78 17.69 6.30
CA HIS A 185 -5.08 19.13 6.23
C HIS A 185 -4.01 19.97 6.95
N SER A 186 -3.53 19.55 8.13
CA SER A 186 -2.46 20.25 8.85
C SER A 186 -1.10 20.21 8.14
N GLN A 187 -0.77 19.11 7.44
CA GLN A 187 0.44 18.99 6.63
C GLN A 187 0.34 19.86 5.36
N LEU A 188 -0.67 19.62 4.53
CA LEU A 188 -0.87 20.27 3.22
C LEU A 188 -1.08 21.79 3.36
N ARG A 189 -1.82 22.26 4.36
CA ARG A 189 -1.99 23.71 4.62
C ARG A 189 -0.67 24.41 4.99
N ARG A 190 0.32 23.70 5.56
CA ARG A 190 1.67 24.23 5.77
C ARG A 190 2.50 24.13 4.50
N ALA A 191 2.39 23.02 3.76
CA ALA A 191 3.05 22.82 2.48
C ALA A 191 2.71 23.93 1.47
N ARG A 192 1.41 24.20 1.25
CA ARG A 192 0.91 25.27 0.39
C ARG A 192 1.34 26.67 0.82
N LYS A 193 1.38 26.94 2.14
CA LYS A 193 1.85 28.24 2.67
C LYS A 193 3.33 28.50 2.40
N ASN A 194 4.11 27.44 2.19
CA ASN A 194 5.54 27.47 1.93
C ASN A 194 5.86 27.09 0.47
N ALA A 195 4.86 27.04 -0.41
CA ALA A 195 5.04 26.75 -1.82
C ALA A 195 5.50 28.02 -2.55
N ALA A 196 6.63 27.94 -3.27
CA ALA A 196 7.09 29.00 -4.16
C ALA A 196 6.36 28.98 -5.52
N ASP A 197 5.81 27.83 -5.89
CA ASP A 197 5.03 27.61 -7.11
C ASP A 197 3.54 27.44 -6.74
N ALA A 198 2.68 28.25 -7.35
CA ALA A 198 1.24 28.24 -7.13
C ALA A 198 0.52 27.08 -7.83
N ASN A 199 1.16 26.43 -8.81
CA ASN A 199 0.62 25.30 -9.56
C ASN A 199 0.70 23.96 -8.80
N ILE A 200 1.31 23.94 -7.62
CA ILE A 200 1.44 22.70 -6.84
C ILE A 200 0.08 22.31 -6.23
N VAL A 201 -0.51 21.25 -6.78
CA VAL A 201 -1.76 20.64 -6.31
C VAL A 201 -1.54 20.04 -4.92
N ASN A 202 -2.55 20.15 -4.06
CA ASN A 202 -2.51 19.60 -2.70
C ASN A 202 -3.42 18.37 -2.63
N LYS A 203 -2.87 17.19 -2.90
CA LYS A 203 -3.58 15.90 -2.89
C LYS A 203 -3.56 15.27 -1.49
N MET A 204 -4.68 14.74 -1.06
CA MET A 204 -4.79 13.85 0.10
C MET A 204 -5.23 12.47 -0.37
N VAL A 205 -4.61 11.40 0.14
CA VAL A 205 -5.00 10.02 -0.16
C VAL A 205 -5.45 9.35 1.14
N VAL A 206 -6.70 8.88 1.21
CA VAL A 206 -7.22 8.11 2.35
C VAL A 206 -7.33 6.65 1.98
N ILE A 207 -6.71 5.75 2.74
CA ILE A 207 -6.63 4.31 2.46
C ILE A 207 -7.26 3.55 3.63
N GLY A 208 -8.31 2.75 3.42
CA GLY A 208 -8.96 1.97 4.49
C GLY A 208 -10.37 1.44 4.18
N ASP A 209 -11.03 0.89 5.20
CA ASP A 209 -12.38 0.30 5.09
C ASP A 209 -13.54 1.29 5.33
N GLY A 210 -13.21 2.58 5.49
CA GLY A 210 -14.15 3.70 5.50
C GLY A 210 -14.98 3.90 6.77
N ARG A 211 -14.82 3.06 7.81
CA ARG A 211 -15.58 3.21 9.06
C ARG A 211 -15.29 4.53 9.78
N ASN A 212 -16.29 5.06 10.49
CA ASN A 212 -16.28 6.45 10.90
C ASN A 212 -16.84 6.73 12.30
N THR A 213 -16.19 7.66 13.00
CA THR A 213 -16.59 8.19 14.32
C THR A 213 -16.47 9.72 14.44
N PHE A 214 -16.03 10.45 13.39
CA PHE A 214 -15.60 11.86 13.54
C PHE A 214 -15.87 12.78 12.34
N ASP A 215 -16.97 12.51 11.61
CA ASP A 215 -17.54 13.38 10.57
C ASP A 215 -16.51 13.84 9.51
N PRO A 216 -16.10 12.93 8.62
CA PRO A 216 -15.00 13.13 7.69
C PRO A 216 -15.44 14.01 6.52
N ILE A 217 -16.72 13.98 6.15
CA ILE A 217 -17.31 14.79 5.08
C ILE A 217 -17.19 16.29 5.42
N ARG A 218 -17.52 16.70 6.66
CA ARG A 218 -17.28 18.09 7.10
C ARG A 218 -15.79 18.42 7.17
N ARG A 219 -14.89 17.47 7.50
CA ARG A 219 -13.43 17.70 7.47
C ARG A 219 -12.91 17.86 6.04
N ALA A 220 -13.33 17.01 5.11
CA ALA A 220 -13.01 17.04 3.69
C ALA A 220 -13.44 18.37 3.07
N ASN A 221 -14.70 18.77 3.31
CA ASN A 221 -15.21 20.06 2.85
C ASN A 221 -14.53 21.25 3.55
N ASN A 222 -13.97 21.10 4.75
CA ASN A 222 -13.12 22.15 5.37
C ASN A 222 -11.74 22.22 4.71
N PHE A 223 -11.15 21.08 4.35
CA PHE A 223 -9.88 20.98 3.64
C PHE A 223 -9.98 21.63 2.25
N ARG A 224 -10.96 21.23 1.42
CA ARG A 224 -11.23 21.85 0.10
C ARG A 224 -11.28 23.37 0.20
N ARG A 225 -12.13 23.91 1.09
CA ARG A 225 -12.32 25.37 1.24
C ARG A 225 -11.13 26.14 1.84
N LYS A 226 -10.20 25.50 2.56
CA LYS A 226 -9.08 26.19 3.25
C LYS A 226 -7.71 25.93 2.64
N VAL A 227 -7.57 24.85 1.89
CA VAL A 227 -6.34 24.50 1.18
C VAL A 227 -6.49 24.77 -0.32
N GLY A 228 -7.64 24.50 -0.93
CA GLY A 228 -7.72 24.43 -2.40
C GLY A 228 -6.94 23.20 -2.85
N GLY A 229 -7.49 22.03 -2.52
CA GLY A 229 -6.86 20.73 -2.74
C GLY A 229 -7.90 19.63 -2.73
N GLU A 230 -7.51 18.48 -3.28
CA GLU A 230 -8.38 17.36 -3.62
C GLU A 230 -8.11 16.18 -2.68
N ILE A 231 -9.07 15.27 -2.60
CA ILE A 231 -8.98 14.06 -1.79
C ILE A 231 -9.32 12.88 -2.67
N SER A 232 -8.35 12.00 -2.91
CA SER A 232 -8.57 10.70 -3.52
C SER A 232 -8.74 9.67 -2.41
N THR A 233 -9.56 8.64 -2.61
CA THR A 233 -9.77 7.58 -1.61
C THR A 233 -9.55 6.19 -2.21
N VAL A 234 -8.96 5.32 -1.41
CA VAL A 234 -8.75 3.90 -1.72
C VAL A 234 -9.58 3.12 -0.70
N SER A 235 -10.79 2.76 -1.12
CA SER A 235 -11.77 2.02 -0.34
C SER A 235 -11.50 0.53 -0.46
N ILE A 236 -11.36 -0.15 0.67
CA ILE A 236 -10.97 -1.56 0.72
C ILE A 236 -12.10 -2.41 1.31
N GLY A 237 -12.52 -3.41 0.54
CA GLY A 237 -13.62 -4.32 0.83
C GLY A 237 -14.92 -3.97 0.10
N TYR A 238 -15.58 -5.01 -0.43
CA TYR A 238 -16.96 -5.13 -0.90
C TYR A 238 -17.73 -3.81 -1.17
N PRO A 239 -18.01 -3.49 -2.44
CA PRO A 239 -18.91 -2.42 -2.85
C PRO A 239 -20.31 -2.46 -2.22
N GLY A 240 -20.97 -1.30 -2.19
CA GLY A 240 -22.30 -1.08 -1.63
C GLY A 240 -22.34 -0.93 -0.11
N LYS A 241 -21.19 -0.92 0.58
CA LYS A 241 -21.10 -0.81 2.05
C LYS A 241 -20.96 0.64 2.52
N GLU A 242 -21.34 0.87 3.79
CA GLU A 242 -21.31 2.21 4.39
C GLU A 242 -19.93 2.89 4.30
N GLY A 243 -18.85 2.12 4.47
CA GLY A 243 -17.48 2.62 4.39
C GLY A 243 -17.10 3.17 3.01
N GLU A 244 -17.43 2.44 1.94
CA GLU A 244 -17.23 2.90 0.56
C GLU A 244 -18.04 4.19 0.30
N ARG A 245 -19.32 4.22 0.69
CA ARG A 245 -20.14 5.44 0.56
C ARG A 245 -19.53 6.63 1.29
N ILE A 246 -19.02 6.43 2.51
CA ILE A 246 -18.34 7.47 3.29
C ILE A 246 -17.03 7.91 2.59
N LEU A 247 -16.25 6.99 2.02
CA LEU A 247 -15.01 7.31 1.31
C LEU A 247 -15.27 8.00 -0.05
N SER A 248 -16.38 7.69 -0.72
CA SER A 248 -16.86 8.40 -1.91
C SER A 248 -17.31 9.82 -1.57
N GLU A 249 -18.13 10.02 -0.53
CA GLU A 249 -18.51 11.35 -0.04
C GLU A 249 -17.33 12.16 0.53
N VAL A 250 -16.26 11.47 0.97
CA VAL A 250 -14.98 12.10 1.35
C VAL A 250 -14.15 12.50 0.15
N ALA A 251 -14.16 11.76 -0.96
CA ALA A 251 -13.48 12.12 -2.21
C ALA A 251 -14.20 13.25 -2.98
N GLY A 252 -15.54 13.20 -3.00
CA GLY A 252 -16.40 14.17 -3.66
C GLY A 252 -16.24 14.19 -5.19
N GLU A 253 -16.86 15.19 -5.82
CA GLU A 253 -16.92 15.33 -7.29
C GLU A 253 -15.56 15.52 -7.98
N THR A 254 -14.51 15.88 -7.23
CA THR A 254 -13.20 16.31 -7.76
C THR A 254 -12.04 15.43 -7.28
N GLY A 255 -12.28 14.17 -6.94
CA GLY A 255 -11.23 13.29 -6.42
C GLY A 255 -11.48 11.83 -6.77
N GLY A 256 -10.41 11.14 -7.20
CA GLY A 256 -10.50 9.73 -7.59
C GLY A 256 -10.95 8.83 -6.44
N VAL A 257 -11.96 7.99 -6.70
CA VAL A 257 -12.39 6.89 -5.81
C VAL A 257 -11.91 5.59 -6.42
N PHE A 258 -11.02 4.90 -5.71
CA PHE A 258 -10.48 3.60 -6.08
C PHE A 258 -11.03 2.54 -5.15
N THR A 259 -11.46 1.41 -5.70
CA THR A 259 -12.02 0.27 -4.96
C THR A 259 -11.21 -0.99 -5.22
N VAL A 260 -11.05 -1.80 -4.17
CA VAL A 260 -10.44 -3.14 -4.16
C VAL A 260 -11.12 -4.00 -3.10
N ASP A 261 -11.20 -5.32 -3.25
CA ASP A 261 -11.89 -6.22 -2.33
C ASP A 261 -11.03 -6.67 -1.13
N ASP A 262 -9.70 -6.78 -1.27
CA ASP A 262 -8.74 -6.79 -0.15
C ASP A 262 -7.49 -5.93 -0.43
N TYR A 263 -6.73 -5.66 0.62
CA TYR A 263 -5.39 -5.08 0.55
C TYR A 263 -4.40 -5.81 -0.39
N ASP A 264 -4.59 -7.09 -0.75
CA ASP A 264 -3.72 -7.77 -1.76
C ASP A 264 -3.79 -7.08 -3.14
N GLU A 265 -4.97 -6.59 -3.51
CA GLU A 265 -5.24 -5.96 -4.82
C GLU A 265 -4.74 -4.50 -4.90
N LEU A 266 -4.25 -3.92 -3.80
CA LEU A 266 -3.72 -2.53 -3.79
C LEU A 266 -2.63 -2.31 -4.85
N SER A 267 -1.81 -3.33 -5.12
CA SER A 267 -0.77 -3.26 -6.16
C SER A 267 -1.31 -2.96 -7.56
N GLU A 268 -2.58 -3.31 -7.84
CA GLU A 268 -3.26 -3.00 -9.12
C GLU A 268 -3.67 -1.53 -9.24
N LYS A 269 -3.64 -0.77 -8.14
CA LYS A 269 -4.06 0.66 -8.08
C LYS A 269 -2.91 1.65 -7.97
N VAL A 270 -1.66 1.19 -8.08
CA VAL A 270 -0.49 2.07 -8.09
C VAL A 270 -0.49 2.97 -9.35
N GLU A 271 -0.82 2.40 -10.51
CA GLU A 271 -0.84 3.11 -11.79
C GLU A 271 -1.96 4.16 -11.85
N ASP A 272 -3.20 3.71 -11.62
CA ASP A 272 -4.42 4.54 -11.52
C ASP A 272 -4.24 5.75 -10.59
N LEU A 273 -3.63 5.54 -9.41
CA LEU A 273 -3.47 6.57 -8.39
C LEU A 273 -2.29 7.51 -8.67
N VAL A 274 -1.23 7.07 -9.34
CA VAL A 274 -0.15 7.97 -9.83
C VAL A 274 -0.70 8.94 -10.88
N VAL A 275 -1.49 8.41 -11.83
CA VAL A 275 -2.21 9.20 -12.85
C VAL A 275 -3.07 10.29 -12.21
N GLU A 276 -3.92 9.91 -11.24
CA GLU A 276 -4.80 10.83 -10.52
C GLU A 276 -4.03 11.83 -9.65
N ILE A 277 -2.93 11.44 -8.98
CA ILE A 277 -2.14 12.36 -8.16
C ILE A 277 -1.47 13.45 -9.01
N CYS A 278 -0.93 13.11 -10.19
CA CYS A 278 -0.18 14.03 -11.04
C CYS A 278 -0.99 14.74 -12.13
N GLY A 279 -2.17 14.22 -12.48
CA GLY A 279 -3.01 14.76 -13.56
C GLY A 279 -2.45 14.49 -14.96
N ILE A 280 -1.83 13.33 -15.17
CA ILE A 280 -1.16 12.95 -16.43
C ILE A 280 -1.82 11.72 -17.06
N SER A 281 -1.83 11.62 -18.40
CA SER A 281 -2.03 10.32 -19.06
C SER A 281 -0.71 9.52 -19.06
N LEU A 282 -0.82 8.20 -19.24
CA LEU A 282 0.30 7.28 -19.51
C LEU A 282 0.44 6.90 -20.98
N ASP A 283 -0.48 7.33 -21.85
CA ASP A 283 -0.28 7.26 -23.31
C ASP A 283 1.02 8.03 -23.67
N LEU A 284 1.97 7.39 -24.34
CA LEU A 284 3.28 7.94 -24.71
C LEU A 284 3.48 7.89 -26.24
#